data_AF-A0A5C1DKG3-F1
#
_entry.id   AF-A0A5C1DKG3-F1
#
_cell.length_a   1.000
_cell.length_b   1.000
_cell.length_c   1.000
_cell.angle_alpha   90.00
_cell.angle_beta   90.00
_cell.angle_gamma   90.00
#
_symmetry.space_group_name_H-M   'P 1'
#
loop_
_entity.id
_entity.type
_entity.pdbx_description
1 polymer ?
#
loop_
_entity_poly.entity_id
_entity_poly.type
_entity_poly.pdbx_seq_one_letter_code
_entity_poly.pdbx_strand_id
1 'polypeptide(L)'
;MKPQGNASWWKDSRAAMMLSLGLLCGQAPAAAEGDCSQAIAPQRCQLYRQGALSCQDLDSARRRDCLAYYTPPLNCQRQRDAKRCEALVAAQASCEGAVGQARRQCVNERLPGADCARKPPPCQPQDERCDGDRRRDAGWCQPPVLLGD
;
A
#
# COMPACT_ATOMS: atom_id res chain seq x y z
N MET A 1 -19.08 9.80 -68.70
CA MET A 1 -19.21 9.77 -67.23
C MET A 1 -20.42 8.96 -66.78
N LYS A 2 -20.19 7.93 -65.95
CA LYS A 2 -21.04 7.42 -64.85
C LYS A 2 -20.27 6.27 -64.19
N PRO A 3 -19.77 6.42 -62.95
CA PRO A 3 -19.11 5.31 -62.25
C PRO A 3 -20.14 4.39 -61.59
N GLN A 4 -19.89 3.09 -61.73
CA GLN A 4 -20.57 2.02 -61.01
C GLN A 4 -19.98 1.88 -59.60
N GLY A 5 -20.83 1.55 -58.62
CA GLY A 5 -20.42 1.30 -57.25
C GLY A 5 -20.61 -0.16 -56.85
N ASN A 6 -19.81 -0.61 -55.89
CA ASN A 6 -20.07 -1.69 -54.91
C ASN A 6 -18.75 -1.97 -54.15
N ALA A 7 -18.59 -1.52 -52.90
CA ALA A 7 -19.03 -2.18 -51.66
C ALA A 7 -18.27 -3.49 -51.35
N SER A 8 -17.25 -3.43 -50.48
CA SER A 8 -16.77 -4.56 -49.63
C SER A 8 -15.44 -4.23 -48.92
N TRP A 9 -15.39 -3.26 -47.99
CA TRP A 9 -14.11 -2.95 -47.29
C TRP A 9 -14.23 -2.75 -45.77
N TRP A 10 -15.38 -3.03 -45.15
CA TRP A 10 -15.65 -2.58 -43.77
C TRP A 10 -15.81 -3.71 -42.74
N LYS A 11 -15.62 -4.98 -43.13
CA LYS A 11 -15.89 -6.12 -42.22
C LYS A 11 -14.67 -6.65 -41.48
N ASP A 12 -13.44 -6.40 -41.94
CA ASP A 12 -12.25 -7.04 -41.36
C ASP A 12 -11.51 -6.22 -40.28
N SER A 13 -11.84 -4.93 -40.09
CA SER A 13 -11.07 -4.05 -39.19
C SER A 13 -11.50 -4.09 -37.72
N ARG A 14 -12.60 -4.77 -37.36
CA ARG A 14 -13.14 -4.73 -35.98
C ARG A 14 -12.60 -5.81 -35.05
N ALA A 15 -11.98 -6.87 -35.57
CA ALA A 15 -11.46 -7.96 -34.74
C ALA A 15 -10.04 -7.69 -34.20
N ALA A 16 -9.24 -6.88 -34.91
CA ALA A 16 -7.86 -6.59 -34.51
C ALA A 16 -7.72 -5.53 -33.41
N MET A 17 -8.76 -4.69 -33.20
CA MET A 17 -8.74 -3.59 -32.23
C MET A 17 -9.42 -3.93 -30.89
N MET A 18 -9.55 -5.22 -30.57
CA MET A 18 -10.05 -5.69 -29.27
C MET A 18 -9.07 -6.63 -28.55
N LEU A 19 -7.99 -7.08 -29.22
CA LEU A 19 -6.97 -7.94 -28.61
C LEU A 19 -5.78 -7.17 -28.01
N SER A 20 -5.72 -5.86 -28.19
CA SER A 20 -4.60 -5.01 -27.75
C SER A 20 -4.92 -4.13 -26.53
N LEU A 21 -6.16 -4.14 -26.03
CA LEU A 21 -6.62 -3.31 -24.90
C LEU A 21 -6.97 -4.13 -23.64
N GLY A 22 -6.43 -5.35 -23.51
CA GLY A 22 -6.66 -6.22 -22.34
C GLY A 22 -5.43 -6.41 -21.44
N LEU A 23 -4.26 -5.91 -21.84
CA LEU A 23 -2.97 -6.23 -21.21
C LEU A 23 -2.35 -5.09 -20.38
N LEU A 24 -3.15 -4.17 -19.82
CA LEU A 24 -2.63 -3.01 -19.05
C LEU A 24 -3.00 -2.96 -17.56
N CYS A 25 -3.72 -3.94 -17.01
CA CYS A 25 -3.98 -4.00 -15.57
C CYS A 25 -3.46 -5.32 -14.98
N GLY A 26 -2.24 -5.34 -14.43
CA GLY A 26 -1.82 -6.47 -13.61
C GLY A 26 -0.34 -6.62 -13.32
N GLN A 27 0.54 -5.87 -14.00
CA GLN A 27 1.97 -5.90 -13.69
C GLN A 27 2.22 -5.04 -12.44
N ALA A 28 1.91 -5.56 -11.26
CA ALA A 28 2.55 -5.07 -10.05
C ALA A 28 4.04 -5.28 -10.25
N PRO A 29 4.88 -4.22 -10.31
CA PRO A 29 6.31 -4.44 -10.39
C PRO A 29 6.69 -5.23 -9.14
N ALA A 30 7.25 -6.42 -9.37
CA ALA A 30 8.05 -7.11 -8.38
C ALA A 30 8.94 -6.07 -7.72
N ALA A 31 9.03 -6.11 -6.39
CA ALA A 31 9.85 -5.21 -5.59
C ALA A 31 11.32 -5.34 -6.02
N ALA A 32 11.67 -4.67 -7.11
CA ALA A 32 13.03 -4.49 -7.55
C ALA A 32 13.68 -3.60 -6.50
N GLU A 33 14.93 -3.90 -6.16
CA GLU A 33 15.90 -2.99 -5.57
C GLU A 33 16.13 -1.74 -6.47
N GLY A 34 15.06 -1.07 -6.87
CA GLY A 34 15.09 0.15 -7.66
C GLY A 34 15.47 1.32 -6.78
N ASP A 35 16.24 2.23 -7.36
CA ASP A 35 16.49 3.53 -6.75
C ASP A 35 15.16 4.29 -6.61
N CYS A 36 14.74 4.51 -5.37
CA CYS A 36 13.52 5.27 -5.07
C CYS A 36 13.58 6.71 -5.59
N SER A 37 14.75 7.24 -5.96
CA SER A 37 14.88 8.56 -6.60
C SER A 37 14.14 8.66 -7.94
N GLN A 38 13.96 7.54 -8.63
CA GLN A 38 13.30 7.47 -9.95
C GLN A 38 11.81 7.12 -9.86
N ALA A 39 11.31 6.84 -8.66
CA ALA A 39 9.90 6.50 -8.47
C ALA A 39 8.99 7.72 -8.66
N ILE A 40 7.76 7.50 -9.15
CA ILE A 40 6.73 8.55 -9.25
C ILE A 40 6.45 9.19 -7.87
N ALA A 41 6.57 8.40 -6.80
CA ALA A 41 6.44 8.85 -5.42
C ALA A 41 7.66 8.38 -4.60
N PRO A 42 8.78 9.13 -4.63
CA PRO A 42 10.04 8.73 -3.99
C PRO A 42 9.88 8.48 -2.49
N GLN A 43 9.17 9.37 -1.80
CA GLN A 43 8.92 9.26 -0.36
C GLN A 43 8.13 7.98 -0.03
N ARG A 44 7.13 7.64 -0.83
CA ARG A 44 6.32 6.42 -0.61
C ARG A 44 7.17 5.17 -0.85
N CYS A 45 8.01 5.19 -1.87
CA CYS A 45 8.96 4.12 -2.17
C CYS A 45 9.90 3.88 -0.98
N GLN A 46 10.47 4.94 -0.41
CA GLN A 46 11.37 4.82 0.74
C GLN A 46 10.68 4.16 1.94
N LEU A 47 9.48 4.63 2.32
CA LEU A 47 8.72 4.03 3.43
C LEU A 47 8.34 2.56 3.15
N TYR A 48 7.97 2.25 1.91
CA TYR A 48 7.68 0.87 1.51
C TYR A 48 8.92 -0.02 1.62
N ARG A 49 10.08 0.45 1.15
CA ARG A 49 11.35 -0.27 1.23
C ARG A 49 11.72 -0.58 2.68
N GLN A 50 11.55 0.38 3.58
CA GLN A 50 11.80 0.20 5.02
C GLN A 50 10.91 -0.90 5.61
N GLY A 51 9.62 -0.94 5.24
CA GLY A 51 8.72 -2.03 5.61
C GLY A 51 9.10 -3.36 4.96
N ALA A 52 9.54 -3.36 3.69
CA ALA A 52 9.95 -4.55 2.97
C ALA A 52 11.17 -5.23 3.59
N LEU A 53 12.14 -4.46 4.10
CA LEU A 53 13.27 -4.98 4.87
C LEU A 53 12.80 -5.72 6.13
N SER A 54 11.70 -5.30 6.75
CA SER A 54 11.11 -5.97 7.92
C SER A 54 10.33 -7.23 7.56
N CYS A 55 9.97 -7.45 6.29
CA CYS A 55 9.03 -8.49 5.88
C CYS A 55 9.60 -9.46 4.84
N GLN A 56 10.91 -9.39 4.57
CA GLN A 56 11.53 -10.10 3.45
C GLN A 56 11.61 -11.61 3.62
N ASP A 57 11.62 -12.08 4.86
CA ASP A 57 11.68 -13.48 5.31
C ASP A 57 10.32 -14.19 5.30
N LEU A 58 9.23 -13.48 5.01
CA LEU A 58 7.88 -14.03 5.05
C LEU A 58 7.38 -14.47 3.67
N ASP A 59 6.53 -15.50 3.67
CA ASP A 59 5.77 -15.90 2.48
C ASP A 59 4.78 -14.82 2.02
N SER A 60 4.27 -14.94 0.81
CA SER A 60 3.42 -13.94 0.17
C SER A 60 2.13 -13.61 0.93
N ALA A 61 1.55 -14.57 1.67
CA ALA A 61 0.34 -14.34 2.44
C ALA A 61 0.67 -13.48 3.67
N ARG A 62 1.65 -13.89 4.47
CA ARG A 62 2.08 -13.18 5.69
C ARG A 62 2.76 -11.84 5.39
N ARG A 63 3.47 -11.75 4.26
CA ARG A 63 4.20 -10.54 3.84
C ARG A 63 3.29 -9.35 3.60
N ARG A 64 2.06 -9.57 3.10
CA ARG A 64 1.10 -8.46 2.89
C ARG A 64 0.70 -7.81 4.22
N ASP A 65 0.35 -8.62 5.22
CA ASP A 65 -0.04 -8.12 6.53
C ASP A 65 1.15 -7.47 7.25
N CYS A 66 2.33 -8.06 7.11
CA CYS A 66 3.57 -7.48 7.61
C CYS A 66 3.84 -6.10 6.98
N LEU A 67 3.76 -5.97 5.66
CA LEU A 67 3.95 -4.68 4.97
C LEU A 67 2.88 -3.67 5.40
N ALA A 68 1.63 -4.11 5.56
CA ALA A 68 0.57 -3.25 6.06
C ALA A 68 0.82 -2.75 7.48
N TYR A 69 1.57 -3.48 8.31
CA TYR A 69 1.90 -3.05 9.67
C TYR A 69 3.18 -2.20 9.74
N TYR A 70 4.24 -2.62 9.05
CA TYR A 70 5.56 -1.97 9.13
C TYR A 70 5.77 -0.86 8.11
N THR A 71 4.92 -0.66 7.09
CA THR A 71 5.07 0.49 6.19
C THR A 71 4.25 1.68 6.71
N PRO A 72 4.87 2.74 7.26
CA PRO A 72 4.11 3.89 7.73
C PRO A 72 3.41 4.62 6.57
N PRO A 73 2.26 5.28 6.82
CA PRO A 73 1.64 6.17 5.86
C PRO A 73 2.52 7.41 5.62
N LEU A 74 2.33 8.08 4.47
CA LEU A 74 3.09 9.27 4.11
C LEU A 74 2.93 10.44 5.09
N ASN A 75 1.77 10.53 5.74
CA ASN A 75 1.45 11.61 6.66
C ASN A 75 0.91 11.03 7.97
N CYS A 76 1.77 11.01 8.99
CA CYS A 76 1.44 10.53 10.33
C CYS A 76 0.40 11.41 11.04
N GLN A 77 0.37 12.72 10.76
CA GLN A 77 -0.56 13.67 11.38
C GLN A 77 -2.04 13.41 11.00
N ARG A 78 -2.27 12.68 9.89
CA ARG A 78 -3.61 12.24 9.48
C ARG A 78 -4.05 10.92 10.09
N GLN A 79 -3.19 10.28 10.89
CA GLN A 79 -3.49 9.00 11.51
C GLN A 79 -4.14 9.20 12.88
N ARG A 80 -5.03 8.27 13.23
CA ARG A 80 -5.64 8.24 14.57
C ARG A 80 -4.60 8.10 15.69
N ASP A 81 -3.50 7.40 15.41
CA ASP A 81 -2.35 7.23 16.29
C ASP A 81 -1.09 7.84 15.63
N ALA A 82 -1.05 9.17 15.57
CA ALA A 82 0.06 9.90 14.97
C ALA A 82 1.39 9.63 15.71
N LYS A 83 1.33 9.53 17.05
CA LYS A 83 2.50 9.26 17.90
C LYS A 83 3.13 7.92 17.56
N ARG A 84 2.33 6.85 17.41
CA ARG A 84 2.86 5.54 17.01
C ARG A 84 3.37 5.53 15.58
N CYS A 85 2.72 6.25 14.67
CA CYS A 85 3.22 6.39 13.30
C CYS A 85 4.60 7.05 13.25
N GLU A 86 4.79 8.16 13.98
CA GLU A 86 6.08 8.85 14.07
C GLU A 86 7.14 7.97 14.74
N ALA A 87 6.76 7.26 15.79
CA ALA A 87 7.63 6.28 16.44
C ALA A 87 8.03 5.13 15.49
N LEU A 88 7.13 4.67 14.61
CA LEU A 88 7.45 3.65 13.60
C LEU A 88 8.50 4.16 12.62
N VAL A 89 8.35 5.39 12.11
CA VAL A 89 9.35 6.02 11.22
C VAL A 89 10.70 6.12 11.93
N ALA A 90 10.72 6.60 13.17
CA ALA A 90 11.95 6.72 13.96
C ALA A 90 12.59 5.35 14.27
N ALA A 91 11.78 4.36 14.63
CA ALA A 91 12.23 3.00 14.91
C ALA A 91 12.87 2.35 13.67
N GLN A 92 12.27 2.53 12.49
CA GLN A 92 12.85 2.02 11.24
C GLN A 92 14.23 2.59 10.94
N ALA A 93 14.42 3.90 11.11
CA ALA A 93 15.73 4.54 10.96
C ALA A 93 16.74 4.01 11.99
N SER A 94 16.31 3.81 13.24
CA SER A 94 17.20 3.31 14.30
C SER A 94 17.58 1.83 14.16
N CYS A 95 16.82 1.06 13.38
CA CYS A 95 17.01 -0.37 13.17
C CYS A 95 17.68 -0.68 11.82
N GLU A 96 18.29 0.31 11.16
CA GLU A 96 19.12 0.10 9.96
C GLU A 96 20.17 -1.01 10.19
N GLY A 97 20.50 -1.75 9.13
CA GLY A 97 21.42 -2.89 9.20
C GLY A 97 20.76 -4.23 9.62
N ALA A 98 19.62 -4.20 10.31
CA ALA A 98 18.82 -5.42 10.57
C ALA A 98 17.81 -5.66 9.44
N VAL A 99 17.50 -6.94 9.18
CA VAL A 99 16.48 -7.38 8.21
C VAL A 99 15.59 -8.49 8.80
N GLY A 100 14.42 -8.71 8.19
CA GLY A 100 13.47 -9.77 8.54
C GLY A 100 13.04 -9.75 10.01
N GLN A 101 12.97 -10.92 10.64
CA GLN A 101 12.58 -11.09 12.04
C GLN A 101 13.39 -10.23 13.01
N ALA A 102 14.72 -10.16 12.85
CA ALA A 102 15.57 -9.35 13.71
C ALA A 102 15.21 -7.85 13.62
N ARG A 103 14.89 -7.37 12.42
CA ARG A 103 14.41 -5.99 12.21
C ARG A 103 13.06 -5.77 12.88
N ARG A 104 12.12 -6.71 12.75
CA ARG A 104 10.80 -6.63 13.40
C ARG A 104 10.93 -6.53 14.92
N GLN A 105 11.78 -7.36 15.53
CA GLN A 105 12.06 -7.31 16.97
C GLN A 105 12.59 -5.93 17.38
N CYS A 106 13.65 -5.45 16.72
CA CYS A 106 14.22 -4.13 16.98
C CYS A 106 13.18 -3.01 16.88
N VAL A 107 12.34 -3.02 15.84
CA VAL A 107 11.31 -2.01 15.64
C VAL A 107 10.25 -2.08 16.74
N ASN A 108 9.76 -3.28 17.07
CA ASN A 108 8.70 -3.45 18.07
C ASN A 108 9.12 -3.02 19.48
N GLU A 109 10.38 -3.24 19.87
CA GLU A 109 10.92 -2.78 21.16
C GLU A 109 10.88 -1.26 21.32
N ARG A 110 10.87 -0.52 20.20
CA ARG A 110 10.92 0.95 20.16
C ARG A 110 9.56 1.59 19.92
N LEU A 111 8.54 0.79 19.59
CA LEU A 111 7.20 1.30 19.39
C LEU A 111 6.50 1.55 20.74
N PRO A 112 5.79 2.68 20.90
CA PRO A 112 4.88 2.83 22.01
C PRO A 112 3.75 1.79 21.89
N GLY A 113 3.19 1.40 23.04
CA GLY A 113 1.96 0.61 23.07
C GLY A 113 0.88 1.28 22.21
N ALA A 114 0.09 0.48 21.50
CA ALA A 114 -0.91 1.02 20.59
C ALA A 114 -2.04 1.72 21.38
N ASP A 115 -2.31 3.00 21.09
CA ASP A 115 -3.37 3.78 21.75
C ASP A 115 -4.74 3.47 21.11
N CYS A 116 -5.12 2.18 21.16
CA CYS A 116 -6.35 1.64 20.58
C CYS A 116 -7.60 1.99 21.42
N ALA A 117 -7.43 2.56 22.62
CA ALA A 117 -8.51 2.75 23.60
C ALA A 117 -9.58 3.78 23.19
N ARG A 118 -9.28 4.75 22.32
CA ARG A 118 -10.29 5.70 21.79
C ARG A 118 -11.17 5.07 20.72
N LYS A 119 -12.17 4.26 21.09
CA LYS A 119 -13.23 3.90 20.15
C LYS A 119 -13.76 5.21 19.53
N PRO A 120 -13.76 5.37 18.18
CA PRO A 120 -14.40 6.54 17.60
C PRO A 120 -15.86 6.57 18.10
N PRO A 121 -16.41 7.75 18.41
CA PRO A 121 -17.81 7.84 18.83
C PRO A 121 -18.68 7.16 17.77
N PRO A 122 -19.78 6.47 18.16
CA PRO A 122 -20.70 5.90 17.19
C PRO A 122 -21.18 7.02 16.26
N CYS A 123 -21.22 6.76 14.95
CA CYS A 123 -21.79 7.70 13.98
C CYS A 123 -23.22 8.04 14.39
N GLN A 124 -23.50 9.34 14.50
CA GLN A 124 -24.86 9.81 14.73
C GLN A 124 -25.57 9.92 13.37
N PRO A 125 -26.90 9.73 13.30
CA PRO A 125 -27.67 9.85 12.06
C PRO A 125 -27.53 11.22 11.35
N GLN A 126 -27.13 12.26 12.07
CA GLN A 126 -26.91 13.61 11.52
C GLN A 126 -25.47 13.89 11.04
N ASP A 127 -24.56 12.93 11.14
CA ASP A 127 -23.16 13.14 10.74
C ASP A 127 -22.99 12.89 9.23
N GLU A 128 -23.15 13.92 8.38
CA GLU A 128 -22.91 13.85 6.92
C GLU A 128 -21.48 13.38 6.57
N ARG A 129 -20.55 13.44 7.54
CA ARG A 129 -19.18 12.93 7.43
C ARG A 129 -19.08 11.39 7.56
N CYS A 130 -20.14 10.73 8.01
CA CYS A 130 -20.28 9.28 8.10
C CYS A 130 -20.96 8.65 6.87
N ASP A 131 -21.49 9.44 5.93
CA ASP A 131 -22.22 8.96 4.74
C ASP A 131 -21.33 8.53 3.56
N GLY A 132 -20.02 8.42 3.76
CA GLY A 132 -19.08 8.08 2.68
C GLY A 132 -18.48 6.69 2.82
N ASP A 133 -18.45 5.94 1.71
CA ASP A 133 -17.54 4.80 1.42
C ASP A 133 -16.03 5.09 1.64
N ARG A 134 -15.68 6.28 2.12
CA ARG A 134 -14.34 6.68 2.51
C ARG A 134 -14.03 6.33 3.97
N ARG A 135 -14.14 5.05 4.33
CA ARG A 135 -13.33 4.51 5.46
C ARG A 135 -11.87 4.30 5.00
N ARG A 136 -11.19 5.38 4.64
CA ARG A 136 -9.73 5.47 4.54
C ARG A 136 -9.35 6.49 5.61
N ASP A 137 -9.15 6.11 6.87
CA ASP A 137 -7.84 5.73 7.39
C ASP A 137 -7.96 5.12 8.82
N ALA A 138 -9.00 4.33 9.07
CA ALA A 138 -9.24 3.74 10.40
C ALA A 138 -8.30 2.56 10.78
N GLY A 139 -7.32 2.22 9.92
CA GLY A 139 -6.65 0.92 9.98
C GLY A 139 -5.46 0.79 10.93
N TRP A 140 -4.86 1.87 11.42
CA TRP A 140 -3.48 1.77 11.94
C TRP A 140 -3.35 1.53 13.44
N CYS A 141 -4.46 1.47 14.18
CA CYS A 141 -4.44 0.89 15.53
C CYS A 141 -4.58 -0.63 15.44
N GLN A 142 -3.56 -1.27 14.87
CA GLN A 142 -3.41 -2.71 14.87
C GLN A 142 -2.43 -3.10 15.97
N PRO A 143 -2.77 -4.11 16.81
CA PRO A 143 -1.79 -4.73 17.69
C PRO A 143 -0.64 -5.33 16.86
N PRO A 144 0.55 -5.58 17.46
CA PRO A 144 1.64 -6.24 16.76
C PRO A 144 1.16 -7.50 16.04
N VAL A 145 1.46 -7.61 14.74
CA VAL A 145 1.11 -8.80 13.97
C VAL A 145 1.89 -9.96 14.60
N LEU A 146 1.17 -10.94 15.13
CA LEU A 146 1.74 -12.20 15.60
C LEU A 146 2.14 -13.02 14.37
N LEU A 147 3.21 -12.59 13.73
CA LEU A 147 3.91 -13.32 12.68
C LEU A 147 4.72 -14.39 13.40
N GLY A 148 4.09 -15.53 13.68
CA GLY A 148 4.80 -16.71 14.18
C GLY A 148 5.95 -17.09 13.24
N ASP A 149 6.98 -17.73 13.81
CA ASP A 149 8.09 -18.36 13.09
C ASP A 149 7.54 -19.31 12.00
#